data_AF-A0AAW4IE83-F1
#
_entry.id   AF-A0AAW4IE83-F1
#
_cell.length_a   1.000
_cell.length_b   1.000
_cell.length_c   1.000
_cell.angle_alpha   90.00
_cell.angle_beta   90.00
_cell.angle_gamma   90.00
#
_symmetry.space_group_name_H-M   'P 1'
#
loop_
_entity.id
_entity.type
_entity.pdbx_description
1 polymer ?
#
loop_
_entity_poly.entity_id
_entity_poly.type
_entity_poly.pdbx_seq_one_letter_code
_entity_poly.pdbx_strand_id
1 'polypeptide(L)'
;QVYGADKVWRQLAREGVTVARCTVERLMRSMGLRGVMRGKVVRTTVSDGKAPCPLDRVNRQFRAERPNQLWVSDFTYVSTWQG
;
A
#
# COMPACT_ATOMS: atom_id res chain seq x y z
N GLN A 1 -12.57 15.26 -1.92
CA GLN A 1 -13.35 14.29 -1.09
C GLN A 1 -12.39 13.58 -0.14
N VAL A 2 -12.61 13.59 1.19
CA VAL A 2 -11.60 13.20 2.22
C VAL A 2 -12.09 12.06 3.14
N TYR A 3 -13.34 11.61 2.98
CA TYR A 3 -14.00 10.67 3.89
C TYR A 3 -14.18 9.29 3.23
N GLY A 4 -13.55 8.27 3.80
CA GLY A 4 -13.81 6.86 3.49
C GLY A 4 -14.92 6.28 4.37
N ALA A 5 -15.29 5.02 4.13
CA ALA A 5 -16.42 4.35 4.80
C ALA A 5 -16.37 4.42 6.32
N ASP A 6 -15.20 4.21 6.93
CA ASP A 6 -15.06 4.27 8.39
C ASP A 6 -15.35 5.66 8.97
N LYS A 7 -14.96 6.72 8.25
CA LYS A 7 -15.21 8.10 8.72
C LYS A 7 -16.66 8.49 8.53
N VAL A 8 -17.28 8.07 7.43
CA VAL A 8 -18.72 8.27 7.19
C VAL A 8 -19.55 7.52 8.23
N TRP A 9 -19.20 6.27 8.50
CA TRP A 9 -19.86 5.46 9.53
C TRP A 9 -19.77 6.10 10.92
N ARG A 10 -18.59 6.56 11.33
CA ARG A 10 -18.42 7.28 12.60
C ARG A 10 -19.18 8.60 12.64
N GLN A 11 -19.28 9.31 11.52
CA GLN A 11 -20.03 10.55 11.45
C GLN A 11 -21.54 10.29 11.61
N LEU A 12 -22.09 9.31 10.89
CA LEU A 12 -23.48 8.88 11.05
C LEU A 12 -23.80 8.50 12.50
N ALA A 13 -22.89 7.78 13.17
CA ALA A 13 -23.05 7.45 14.59
C ALA A 13 -23.10 8.71 15.49
N ARG A 14 -22.30 9.74 15.21
CA ARG A 14 -22.34 11.02 15.96
C ARG A 14 -23.61 11.83 15.68
N GLU A 15 -24.17 11.69 14.49
CA GLU A 15 -25.44 12.31 14.08
C GLU A 15 -26.66 11.49 14.56
N GLY A 16 -26.46 10.41 15.32
CA GLY A 16 -27.53 9.57 15.88
C GLY A 16 -28.07 8.50 14.92
N VAL A 17 -27.47 8.35 13.75
CA VAL A 17 -27.87 7.35 12.73
C VAL A 17 -27.11 6.05 12.96
N THR A 18 -27.81 5.05 13.50
CA THR A 18 -27.24 3.72 13.73
C THR A 18 -27.32 2.88 12.46
N VAL A 19 -26.18 2.69 11.80
CA VAL A 19 -26.04 1.81 10.63
C VAL A 19 -24.83 0.91 10.76
N ALA A 20 -24.92 -0.29 10.20
CA ALA A 20 -23.78 -1.18 10.09
C ALA A 20 -22.73 -0.62 9.12
N ARG A 21 -21.44 -0.80 9.45
CA ARG A 21 -20.31 -0.36 8.62
C ARG A 21 -20.37 -0.90 7.19
N CYS A 22 -20.75 -2.17 7.03
CA CYS A 22 -20.91 -2.82 5.72
C CYS A 22 -22.01 -2.17 4.85
N THR A 23 -23.03 -1.57 5.46
CA THR A 23 -24.07 -0.82 4.74
C THR A 23 -23.49 0.45 4.13
N VAL A 24 -22.68 1.18 4.90
CA VAL A 24 -21.98 2.38 4.42
C VAL A 24 -21.03 2.04 3.28
N GLU A 25 -20.22 0.98 3.43
CA GLU A 25 -19.33 0.49 2.37
C GLU A 25 -20.09 0.13 1.08
N ARG A 26 -21.21 -0.60 1.20
CA ARG A 26 -22.05 -0.99 0.06
C ARG A 26 -22.66 0.21 -0.66
N LEU A 27 -23.18 1.19 0.09
CA LEU A 27 -23.76 2.41 -0.49
C LEU A 27 -22.69 3.31 -1.14
N MET A 28 -21.53 3.45 -0.50
CA MET A 28 -20.41 4.17 -1.11
C MET A 28 -19.98 3.51 -2.43
N ARG A 29 -19.92 2.17 -2.47
CA ARG A 29 -19.62 1.42 -3.68
C ARG A 29 -20.66 1.64 -4.78
N SER A 30 -21.96 1.60 -4.45
CA SER A 30 -23.03 1.83 -5.44
C SER A 30 -23.05 3.26 -5.97
N MET A 31 -22.63 4.24 -5.16
CA MET A 31 -22.54 5.65 -5.54
C MET A 31 -21.19 6.02 -6.18
N GLY A 32 -20.26 5.06 -6.32
CA GLY A 32 -18.91 5.33 -6.84
C GLY A 32 -18.03 6.18 -5.93
N LEU A 33 -18.44 6.39 -4.68
CA LEU A 33 -17.72 7.20 -3.69
C LEU A 33 -16.54 6.41 -3.12
N ARG A 34 -15.36 7.04 -3.06
CA ARG A 34 -14.15 6.44 -2.49
C ARG A 34 -13.50 7.42 -1.52
N GLY A 35 -13.00 6.89 -0.41
CA GLY A 35 -12.18 7.67 0.50
C GLY A 35 -10.84 8.00 -0.14
N VAL A 36 -10.43 9.27 -0.08
CA VAL A 36 -9.08 9.67 -0.47
C VAL A 36 -8.16 9.54 0.74
N MET A 37 -7.06 8.82 0.57
CA MET A 37 -5.98 8.80 1.56
C MET A 37 -5.14 10.07 1.41
N ARG A 38 -4.95 10.81 2.51
CA ARG A 38 -3.97 11.91 2.54
C ARG A 38 -2.59 11.32 2.73
N GLY A 39 -1.68 11.64 1.81
CA GLY A 39 -0.29 11.21 1.84
C GLY A 39 0.24 11.06 0.43
N LYS A 40 1.37 11.70 0.13
CA LYS A 40 2.12 11.41 -1.10
C LYS A 40 2.90 10.12 -0.82
N VAL A 41 2.75 9.11 -1.67
CA VAL A 41 3.70 7.98 -1.65
C VAL A 41 5.06 8.57 -1.99
N VAL A 42 5.94 8.70 -0.99
CA VAL A 42 7.29 9.19 -1.19
C VAL A 42 8.07 8.05 -1.84
N ARG A 43 8.26 8.16 -3.17
CA ARG A 43 9.12 7.25 -3.92
C ARG A 43 10.52 7.85 -3.91
N THR A 44 11.35 7.43 -2.96
CA THR A 44 12.73 7.95 -2.79
C THR A 44 13.62 7.58 -3.99
N THR A 45 13.32 6.46 -4.65
CA THR A 45 14.10 5.96 -5.78
C THR A 45 13.26 5.94 -7.05
N VAL A 46 13.66 6.73 -8.04
CA VAL A 46 13.19 6.59 -9.42
C VAL A 46 14.25 5.80 -10.15
N SER A 47 13.95 4.54 -10.55
CA SER A 47 14.92 3.76 -11.33
C SER A 47 15.17 4.45 -12.66
N ASP A 48 16.42 4.80 -12.93
CA ASP A 48 16.84 5.21 -14.27
C ASP A 48 16.92 3.97 -15.16
N GLY A 49 16.07 3.90 -16.18
CA GLY A 49 16.07 2.78 -17.15
C GLY A 49 17.32 2.74 -18.04
N LYS A 50 18.13 3.81 -18.06
CA LYS A 50 19.40 3.87 -18.79
C LYS A 50 20.60 3.48 -17.94
N ALA A 51 20.45 3.44 -16.62
CA ALA A 51 21.50 2.96 -15.74
C ALA A 51 21.68 1.44 -15.94
N PRO A 52 22.93 0.93 -16.00
CA PRO A 52 23.17 -0.50 -16.07
C PRO A 52 22.61 -1.17 -14.82
N CYS A 53 21.46 -1.83 -14.97
CA CYS A 53 20.88 -2.65 -13.94
C CYS A 53 21.70 -3.95 -13.86
N PRO A 54 22.19 -4.36 -12.68
CA PRO A 54 22.85 -5.66 -12.54
C PRO A 54 21.93 -6.75 -13.08
N LEU A 55 22.47 -7.60 -13.95
CA LEU A 55 21.72 -8.74 -14.48
C LEU A 55 21.24 -9.60 -13.31
N ASP A 56 19.93 -9.88 -13.30
CA ASP A 56 19.36 -10.88 -12.40
C ASP A 56 19.96 -12.24 -12.74
N ARG A 57 20.92 -12.69 -11.94
CA ARG A 57 21.64 -13.94 -12.17
C ARG A 57 20.77 -15.18 -12.03
N VAL A 58 19.59 -15.04 -11.43
CA VAL A 58 18.68 -16.16 -11.16
C VAL A 58 17.36 -16.03 -11.89
N ASN A 59 17.16 -14.97 -12.69
CA ASN A 59 15.94 -14.72 -13.47
C ASN A 59 14.66 -14.92 -12.63
N ARG A 60 14.66 -14.39 -11.40
CA ARG A 60 13.59 -14.53 -10.39
C ARG A 60 13.25 -15.97 -10.00
N GLN A 61 14.14 -16.93 -10.21
CA GLN A 61 14.01 -18.30 -9.75
C GLN A 61 14.68 -18.47 -8.38
N PHE A 62 13.92 -18.28 -7.31
CA PHE A 62 14.42 -18.39 -5.93
C PHE A 62 14.39 -19.81 -5.35
N ARG A 63 14.51 -20.82 -6.22
CA ARG A 63 14.51 -22.23 -5.82
C ARG A 63 15.94 -22.76 -5.83
N ALA A 64 16.36 -23.37 -4.71
CA ALA A 64 17.64 -24.05 -4.57
C ALA A 64 17.44 -25.53 -4.26
N GLU A 65 18.32 -26.39 -4.75
CA GLU A 65 18.29 -27.83 -4.51
C GLU A 65 19.05 -28.22 -3.23
N ARG A 66 20.01 -27.39 -2.81
CA ARG A 66 20.85 -27.58 -1.62
C ARG A 66 21.18 -26.26 -0.92
N PRO A 67 21.51 -26.28 0.37
CA PRO A 67 21.98 -25.09 1.09
C PRO A 67 23.18 -24.43 0.41
N ASN A 68 23.34 -23.12 0.61
CA ASN A 68 24.44 -22.30 0.05
C ASN A 68 24.53 -22.21 -1.48
N GLN A 69 23.52 -22.67 -2.23
CA GLN A 69 23.49 -22.56 -3.69
C GLN A 69 22.98 -21.20 -4.19
N LEU A 70 22.15 -20.52 -3.40
CA LEU A 70 21.50 -19.27 -3.76
C LEU A 70 21.47 -18.34 -2.54
N TRP A 71 21.93 -17.10 -2.72
CA TRP A 71 21.93 -16.06 -1.70
C TRP A 71 21.15 -14.87 -2.23
N VAL A 72 20.19 -14.39 -1.45
CA VAL A 72 19.35 -13.24 -1.77
C VAL A 72 19.45 -12.26 -0.61
N SER A 73 19.58 -10.98 -0.92
CA SER A 73 19.49 -9.90 0.06
C SER A 73 18.47 -8.89 -0.43
N ASP A 74 17.70 -8.34 0.49
CA ASP A 74 16.89 -7.15 0.26
C ASP A 74 17.39 -5.98 1.12
N PHE A 75 16.98 -4.78 0.75
CA PHE A 75 17.15 -3.58 1.57
C PHE A 75 15.77 -2.97 1.80
N THR A 76 15.43 -2.79 3.07
CA THR A 76 14.20 -2.09 3.48
C THR A 76 14.56 -0.75 4.08
N TYR A 77 14.06 0.34 3.50
CA TYR A 77 14.21 1.67 4.08
C TYR A 77 13.19 1.85 5.22
N VAL A 78 13.69 2.17 6.41
CA VAL A 78 12.86 2.51 7.57
C VAL A 78 12.83 4.04 7.71
N SER A 79 11.64 4.61 7.80
CA SER A 79 11.48 6.06 8.01
C SER A 79 11.96 6.47 9.39
N THR A 80 12.87 7.45 9.47
CA THR A 80 13.32 8.07 10.71
C THR A 80 12.67 9.43 10.91
N TRP A 81 12.45 9.82 12.18
CA TRP A 81 11.94 11.14 12.56
C TRP A 81 13.02 12.24 12.54
N GLN A 82 14.28 11.85 12.42
CA GLN A 82 15.38 12.77 12.14
C GLN A 82 15.55 12.87 10.62
N GLY A 83 15.34 14.07 10.11
CA GLY A 83 15.39 14.45 8.70
C GLY A 83 14.82 15.84 8.52
#